data_AF-A0A2M7EE80-F1
#
_entry.id   AF-A0A2M7EE80-F1
#
_cell.length_a   1.000
_cell.length_b   1.000
_cell.length_c   1.000
_cell.angle_alpha   90.00
_cell.angle_beta   90.00
_cell.angle_gamma   90.00
#
_symmetry.space_group_name_H-M   'P 1'
#
loop_
_entity.id
_entity.type
_entity.pdbx_description
1 polymer ?
#
loop_
_entity_poly.entity_id
_entity_poly.type
_entity_poly.pdbx_seq_one_letter_code
_entity_poly.pdbx_strand_id
1 'polypeptide(L)'
;MKFLSVRDLRGKSAQIWKELPGEREMVVTSNGRPIAILAAITEKNLEESLAAFRQSRAVEAVVSLQRSSVERGTDKISMDEINAEIKAVRKKRSR
;
A
#
# COMPACT_ATOMS: atom_id res chain seq x y z
N MET A 1 -17.82 -3.06 9.81
CA MET A 1 -17.04 -1.90 9.33
C MET A 1 -17.84 -0.63 9.53
N LYS A 2 -17.44 0.18 10.51
CA LYS A 2 -18.09 1.43 10.84
C LYS A 2 -17.57 2.56 9.93
N PHE A 3 -18.47 3.40 9.44
CA PHE A 3 -18.12 4.60 8.68
C PHE A 3 -18.23 5.82 9.58
N LEU A 4 -17.27 6.73 9.47
CA LEU A 4 -17.27 8.01 10.17
C LEU A 4 -16.92 9.13 9.20
N SER A 5 -17.60 10.26 9.31
CA SER A 5 -17.23 11.43 8.52
C SER A 5 -16.04 12.16 9.15
N VAL A 6 -15.32 12.95 8.36
CA VAL A 6 -14.31 13.89 8.87
C VAL A 6 -14.87 14.85 9.93
N ARG A 7 -16.19 15.11 9.92
CA ARG A 7 -16.88 15.92 10.94
C ARG A 7 -17.04 15.14 12.24
N ASP A 8 -17.41 13.86 12.17
CA ASP A 8 -17.49 12.99 13.35
C ASP A 8 -16.11 12.82 13.99
N LEU A 9 -15.06 12.64 13.18
CA LEU A 9 -13.69 12.53 13.69
C LEU A 9 -13.26 13.77 14.49
N ARG A 10 -13.71 14.97 14.06
CA ARG A 10 -13.46 16.22 14.78
C ARG A 10 -14.31 16.37 16.04
N GLY A 11 -15.61 16.10 15.93
CA GLY A 11 -16.59 16.40 16.99
C GLY A 11 -16.78 15.31 18.04
N LYS A 12 -16.41 14.06 17.75
CA LYS A 12 -16.67 12.89 18.59
C LYS A 12 -15.42 12.04 18.82
N SER A 13 -14.23 12.65 18.76
CA SER A 13 -12.94 11.95 18.85
C SER A 13 -12.84 11.03 20.07
N ALA A 14 -13.24 11.48 21.25
CA ALA A 14 -13.21 10.68 22.48
C ALA A 14 -14.05 9.39 22.39
N GLN A 15 -15.26 9.47 21.81
CA GLN A 15 -16.11 8.29 21.60
C GLN A 15 -15.48 7.34 20.58
N ILE A 16 -14.95 7.90 19.48
CA ILE A 16 -14.31 7.11 18.41
C ILE A 16 -13.11 6.34 18.97
N TRP A 17 -12.26 6.96 19.79
CA TRP A 17 -11.12 6.28 20.40
C TRP A 17 -11.52 5.15 21.35
N LYS A 18 -12.66 5.31 22.05
CA LYS A 18 -13.20 4.26 22.93
C LYS A 18 -13.74 3.07 22.13
N GLU A 19 -14.32 3.31 20.97
CA GLU A 19 -14.96 2.28 20.14
C GLU A 19 -13.98 1.59 19.19
N LEU A 20 -12.94 2.28 18.72
CA LEU A 20 -12.00 1.80 17.71
C LEU A 20 -11.35 0.44 18.05
N PRO A 21 -10.90 0.17 19.29
CA PRO A 21 -10.36 -1.15 19.63
C PRO A 21 -11.35 -2.31 19.44
N GLY A 22 -12.65 -2.06 19.66
CA GLY A 22 -13.71 -3.06 19.46
C GLY A 22 -14.07 -3.25 18.00
N GLU A 23 -14.09 -2.16 17.22
CA GLU A 23 -14.36 -2.20 15.78
C GLU A 23 -13.17 -2.70 14.95
N ARG A 24 -11.96 -2.66 15.51
CA ARG A 24 -10.64 -2.92 14.86
C ARG A 24 -10.28 -1.92 13.77
N GLU A 25 -11.21 -1.65 12.85
CA GLU A 25 -11.06 -0.67 11.79
C GLU A 25 -12.34 0.13 11.53
N MET A 26 -12.15 1.39 11.15
CA MET A 26 -13.22 2.28 10.73
C MET A 26 -12.84 2.98 9.42
N VAL A 27 -13.84 3.27 8.57
CA VAL A 27 -13.64 3.98 7.31
C VAL A 27 -13.95 5.46 7.50
N VAL A 28 -12.97 6.31 7.22
CA VAL A 28 -13.11 7.76 7.24
C VAL A 28 -13.62 8.24 5.89
N THR A 29 -14.67 9.06 5.91
CA THR A 29 -15.29 9.60 4.70
C THR A 29 -15.26 11.13 4.67
N SER A 30 -15.10 11.69 3.46
CA SER A 30 -15.32 13.10 3.16
C SER A 30 -16.44 13.22 2.13
N ASN A 31 -17.50 13.96 2.47
CA ASN A 31 -18.70 14.10 1.62
C ASN A 31 -19.24 12.75 1.11
N GLY A 32 -19.29 11.74 2.00
CA GLY A 32 -19.78 10.40 1.70
C GLY A 32 -18.81 9.48 0.95
N ARG A 33 -17.63 9.97 0.55
CA ARG A 33 -16.62 9.17 -0.16
C ARG A 33 -15.55 8.67 0.82
N PRO A 34 -15.19 7.37 0.81
CA PRO A 34 -14.04 6.86 1.57
C PRO A 34 -12.74 7.57 1.18
N ILE A 35 -11.99 8.02 2.19
CA ILE A 35 -10.70 8.70 1.99
C ILE A 35 -9.57 8.10 2.83
N ALA A 36 -9.88 7.40 3.91
CA ALA A 36 -8.89 6.76 4.76
C ALA A 36 -9.50 5.61 5.56
N ILE A 37 -8.63 4.75 6.08
CA ILE A 37 -8.96 3.72 7.07
C ILE A 37 -8.26 4.12 8.37
N LEU A 38 -9.01 4.09 9.47
CA LEU A 38 -8.48 4.24 10.82
C LEU A 38 -8.42 2.85 11.44
N ALA A 39 -7.21 2.37 11.74
CA ALA A 39 -6.98 1.05 12.33
C ALA A 39 -6.54 1.18 13.79
N ALA A 40 -7.08 0.32 14.65
CA ALA A 40 -6.65 0.18 16.02
C ALA A 40 -5.22 -0.40 16.06
N ILE A 41 -4.31 0.34 16.69
CA ILE A 41 -2.92 -0.08 16.89
C ILE A 41 -2.52 0.10 18.36
N THR A 42 -1.50 -0.64 18.76
CA THR A 42 -0.86 -0.61 20.06
C THR A 42 0.65 -0.52 19.86
N GLU A 43 1.39 -0.16 20.90
CA GLU A 43 2.86 -0.15 20.85
C GLU A 43 3.44 -1.51 20.43
N LYS A 44 2.76 -2.61 20.77
CA LYS A 44 3.23 -3.97 20.48
C LYS A 44 3.09 -4.36 19.01
N ASN A 45 2.11 -3.82 18.29
CA ASN A 45 1.79 -4.25 16.92
C ASN A 45 1.95 -3.14 15.87
N LEU A 46 2.42 -1.95 16.26
CA LEU A 46 2.61 -0.81 15.36
C LEU A 46 3.49 -1.17 14.16
N GLU A 47 4.69 -1.69 14.41
CA GLU A 47 5.66 -1.99 13.35
C GLU A 47 5.16 -3.09 12.42
N GLU A 48 4.61 -4.16 12.97
CA GLU A 48 4.05 -5.28 12.21
C GLU A 48 2.87 -4.83 11.33
N SER A 49 1.96 -4.01 11.90
CA SER A 49 0.82 -3.46 11.15
C SER A 49 1.30 -2.57 10.00
N LEU A 50 2.26 -1.68 10.25
CA LEU A 50 2.85 -0.82 9.22
C LEU A 50 3.59 -1.63 8.14
N ALA A 51 4.29 -2.70 8.53
CA ALA A 51 4.97 -3.59 7.59
C ALA A 51 3.96 -4.30 6.68
N ALA A 52 2.86 -4.81 7.24
CA ALA A 52 1.79 -5.46 6.46
C ALA A 52 1.16 -4.50 5.43
N PHE A 53 0.84 -3.26 5.82
CA PHE A 53 0.33 -2.26 4.88
C PHE A 53 1.34 -1.93 3.77
N ARG A 54 2.62 -1.81 4.11
CA ARG A 54 3.68 -1.57 3.12
C ARG A 54 3.87 -2.76 2.18
N GLN A 55 3.82 -3.98 2.69
CA GLN A 55 3.91 -5.20 1.90
C GLN A 55 2.75 -5.29 0.91
N SER A 56 1.51 -5.04 1.36
CA SER A 56 0.33 -5.03 0.49
C SER A 56 0.51 -4.06 -0.69
N ARG A 57 0.99 -2.84 -0.43
CA ARG A 57 1.28 -1.85 -1.48
C ARG A 57 2.38 -2.31 -2.43
N ALA A 58 3.42 -2.96 -1.92
CA ALA A 58 4.51 -3.48 -2.74
C ALA A 58 4.03 -4.59 -3.67
N VAL A 59 3.21 -5.51 -3.17
CA VAL A 59 2.61 -6.58 -3.99
C VAL A 59 1.73 -5.99 -5.09
N GLU A 60 0.86 -5.03 -4.76
CA GLU A 60 0.01 -4.36 -5.75
C GLU A 60 0.84 -3.65 -6.84
N ALA A 61 1.92 -2.97 -6.45
CA ALA A 61 2.84 -2.34 -7.39
C ALA A 61 3.49 -3.36 -8.33
N VAL A 62 3.94 -4.51 -7.82
CA VAL A 62 4.52 -5.59 -8.64
C VAL A 62 3.48 -6.14 -9.62
N VAL A 63 2.26 -6.40 -9.16
CA VAL A 63 1.17 -6.89 -10.02
C VAL A 63 0.85 -5.90 -11.13
N SER A 64 0.82 -4.60 -10.81
CA SER A 64 0.62 -3.54 -11.81
C SER A 64 1.73 -3.50 -12.85
N LEU A 65 3.00 -3.61 -12.42
CA LEU A 65 4.15 -3.69 -13.32
C LEU A 65 4.08 -4.91 -14.23
N GLN A 66 3.75 -6.08 -13.68
CA GLN A 66 3.61 -7.32 -14.44
C GLN A 66 2.49 -7.23 -15.47
N ARG A 67 1.31 -6.74 -15.09
CA ARG A 67 0.18 -6.53 -16.00
C ARG A 67 0.59 -5.62 -17.16
N SER A 68 1.23 -4.49 -16.83
CA SER A 68 1.68 -3.54 -17.85
C SER A 68 2.78 -4.11 -18.75
N SER A 69 3.60 -5.05 -18.24
CA SER A 69 4.59 -5.76 -19.06
C SER A 69 3.92 -6.67 -20.08
N VAL A 70 2.88 -7.39 -19.69
CA VAL A 70 2.09 -8.25 -20.58
C VAL A 70 1.37 -7.42 -21.65
N GLU A 71 0.74 -6.32 -21.24
CA GLU A 71 0.07 -5.38 -22.18
C GLU A 71 1.03 -4.81 -23.22
N ARG A 72 2.29 -4.59 -22.84
CA ARG A 72 3.34 -4.08 -23.72
C ARG A 72 4.12 -5.17 -24.45
N GLY A 73 3.86 -6.45 -24.17
CA GLY A 73 4.62 -7.58 -24.71
C GLY A 73 6.07 -7.68 -24.22
N THR A 74 6.48 -6.86 -23.25
CA THR A 74 7.85 -6.86 -22.70
C THR A 74 8.08 -8.02 -21.72
N ASP A 75 7.03 -8.74 -21.36
CA ASP A 75 7.09 -9.99 -20.60
C ASP A 75 7.82 -11.11 -21.37
N LYS A 76 7.97 -10.96 -22.69
CA LYS A 76 8.61 -11.94 -23.58
C LYS A 76 10.11 -11.69 -23.81
N ILE A 77 10.71 -10.75 -23.07
CA ILE A 77 12.14 -10.45 -23.18
C ILE A 77 12.97 -11.73 -22.95
N SER A 78 13.90 -12.01 -23.86
CA SER A 78 14.73 -13.20 -23.78
C SER A 78 15.82 -13.05 -22.71
N MET A 79 16.33 -14.19 -22.21
CA MET A 79 17.48 -14.18 -21.31
C MET A 79 18.73 -13.55 -21.94
N ASP A 80 18.90 -13.65 -23.26
CA ASP A 80 20.03 -13.06 -23.97
C ASP A 80 19.95 -11.53 -23.97
N GLU A 81 18.76 -10.96 -24.21
CA GLU A 81 18.52 -9.51 -24.12
C GLU A 81 18.72 -8.99 -22.69
N ILE A 82 18.21 -9.71 -21.68
CA ILE A 82 18.43 -9.37 -20.26
C ILE A 82 19.93 -9.36 -19.94
N ASN A 83 20.66 -10.39 -20.33
CA ASN A 83 22.09 -10.51 -20.08
C ASN A 83 22.90 -9.43 -20.80
N ALA A 84 22.51 -9.07 -22.04
CA ALA A 84 23.11 -7.99 -22.79
C ALA A 84 22.96 -6.65 -22.08
N GLU A 85 21.77 -6.33 -21.56
CA GLU A 85 21.52 -5.10 -20.80
C GLU A 85 22.31 -5.07 -19.48
N ILE A 86 22.30 -6.16 -18.71
CA ILE A 86 23.10 -6.26 -17.46
C ILE A 86 24.58 -6.02 -17.75
N LYS A 87 25.12 -6.63 -18.81
CA LYS A 87 26.52 -6.46 -19.21
C LYS A 87 26.81 -5.01 -19.60
N ALA A 88 25.90 -4.37 -20.34
CA ALA A 88 26.02 -2.97 -20.74
C ALA A 88 26.06 -2.02 -19.54
N VAL A 89 25.15 -2.18 -18.56
CA VAL A 89 25.11 -1.36 -17.34
C VAL A 89 26.35 -1.57 -16.47
N ARG A 90 26.76 -2.83 -16.26
CA ARG A 90 27.96 -3.14 -15.45
C ARG A 90 29.24 -2.57 -16.07
N LYS A 91 29.39 -2.63 -17.40
CA LYS A 91 30.54 -2.04 -18.11
C LYS A 91 30.60 -0.52 -17.98
N LYS A 92 29.44 0.17 -17.91
CA LYS A 92 29.37 1.61 -17.68
C LYS A 92 29.75 2.01 -16.24
N ARG A 93 29.56 1.11 -15.26
CA ARG A 93 29.88 1.35 -13.85
C ARG A 93 31.36 1.17 -13.50
N SER A 94 32.11 0.42 -14.31
CA SER A 94 33.54 0.18 -14.11
C SER A 94 34.45 1.25 -14.76
N ARG A 95 33.87 2.31 -15.31
CA ARG A 95 34.56 3.52 -15.78
C ARG A 95 34.17 4.68 -14.88
#